data_AF-A0A0G0LGZ1-F1
#
_entry.id   AF-A0A0G0LGZ1-F1
#
_cell.length_a   1.000
_cell.length_b   1.000
_cell.length_c   1.000
_cell.angle_alpha   90.00
_cell.angle_beta   90.00
_cell.angle_gamma   90.00
#
_symmetry.space_group_name_H-M   'P 1'
#
loop_
_entity.id
_entity.type
_entity.pdbx_description
1 polymer ?
#
loop_
_entity_poly.entity_id
_entity_poly.type
_entity_poly.pdbx_seq_one_letter_code
_entity_poly.pdbx_strand_id
1 'polypeptide(L)'
;MKKNWKDLWWNENVIRRRDVFGIDGSIITHPKVWEASGHVKNFGDELVECKSCHKRFRPDLIDNAIKCPECNGEFTAPRKYNILFHTEIGVIEGEKIPAYLRGEACQNIYLNFKNIIDTTRTKIPFGIAQIGKAFRNEITPKNFLYRTREFEQWDIQYFVQPDEMDKWFEYWKSRRKILNFVNTNPTSSYFMPKKPSISNIKLHGVGQKWRVFIGVVTMI
;
A
#
# COMPACT_ATOMS: atom_id res chain seq x y z
N MET A 1 13.66 -19.04 -1.97
CA MET A 1 12.17 -19.15 -2.06
C MET A 1 11.51 -17.85 -2.53
N LYS A 2 11.64 -16.71 -1.81
CA LYS A 2 11.01 -15.42 -2.18
C LYS A 2 11.17 -15.01 -3.66
N LYS A 3 12.39 -15.13 -4.21
CA LYS A 3 12.67 -14.80 -5.62
C LYS A 3 11.79 -15.59 -6.59
N ASN A 4 11.63 -16.90 -6.39
CA ASN A 4 10.83 -17.76 -7.27
C ASN A 4 9.36 -17.33 -7.32
N TRP A 5 8.81 -16.96 -6.15
CA TRP A 5 7.45 -16.42 -6.08
C TRP A 5 7.32 -15.09 -6.80
N LYS A 6 8.32 -14.21 -6.67
CA LYS A 6 8.37 -12.91 -7.34
C LYS A 6 8.37 -13.07 -8.85
N ASP A 7 9.25 -13.95 -9.34
CA ASP A 7 9.42 -14.22 -10.77
C ASP A 7 8.14 -14.87 -11.34
N LEU A 8 7.51 -15.80 -10.61
CA LEU A 8 6.24 -16.41 -10.99
C LEU A 8 5.10 -15.37 -11.07
N TRP A 9 4.96 -14.54 -10.03
CA TRP A 9 3.93 -13.50 -10.00
C TRP A 9 4.12 -12.51 -11.15
N TRP A 10 5.35 -12.08 -11.39
CA TRP A 10 5.66 -11.13 -12.47
C TRP A 10 5.40 -11.75 -13.84
N ASN A 11 5.76 -13.03 -14.03
CA ASN A 11 5.48 -13.74 -15.27
C ASN A 11 3.98 -13.82 -15.56
N GLU A 12 3.17 -14.24 -14.57
CA GLU A 12 1.73 -14.42 -14.71
C GLU A 12 0.95 -13.10 -14.89
N ASN A 13 1.39 -12.04 -14.20
CA ASN A 13 0.63 -10.79 -14.14
C ASN A 13 1.15 -9.72 -15.10
N VAL A 14 2.39 -9.82 -15.57
CA VAL A 14 3.01 -8.82 -16.45
C VAL A 14 3.44 -9.46 -17.76
N ILE A 15 4.37 -10.42 -17.74
CA ILE A 15 4.97 -10.95 -18.99
C ILE A 15 3.94 -11.67 -19.88
N ARG A 16 3.06 -12.49 -19.30
CA ARG A 16 2.03 -13.24 -20.03
C ARG A 16 0.83 -12.39 -20.46
N ARG A 17 0.79 -11.12 -20.06
CA ARG A 17 -0.34 -10.21 -20.29
C ARG A 17 0.07 -9.11 -21.25
N ARG A 18 -0.83 -8.76 -22.17
CA ARG A 18 -0.63 -7.60 -23.09
C ARG A 18 -1.24 -6.32 -22.56
N ASP A 19 -2.01 -6.42 -21.49
CA ASP A 19 -2.82 -5.36 -20.90
C ASP A 19 -2.30 -4.93 -19.53
N VAL A 20 -1.11 -5.35 -19.10
CA VAL A 20 -0.50 -4.93 -17.83
C VAL A 20 0.96 -4.52 -18.06
N PHE A 21 1.30 -3.30 -17.63
CA PHE A 21 2.63 -2.72 -17.82
C PHE A 21 3.40 -2.69 -16.50
N GLY A 22 4.65 -3.14 -16.51
CA GLY A 22 5.51 -3.11 -15.32
C GLY A 22 6.18 -1.75 -15.14
N ILE A 23 6.28 -1.28 -13.90
CA ILE A 23 7.09 -0.13 -13.50
C ILE A 23 7.95 -0.46 -12.28
N ASP A 24 8.97 0.37 -12.05
CA ASP A 24 9.71 0.42 -10.78
C ASP A 24 9.82 1.87 -10.31
N GLY A 25 8.99 2.23 -9.33
CA GLY A 25 8.92 3.58 -8.77
C GLY A 25 9.89 3.81 -7.61
N SER A 26 10.18 5.07 -7.31
CA SER A 26 11.09 5.46 -6.22
C SER A 26 10.56 5.06 -4.84
N ILE A 27 11.47 4.86 -3.89
CA ILE A 27 11.14 4.66 -2.47
C ILE A 27 10.92 6.01 -1.77
N ILE A 28 11.86 6.94 -2.00
CA ILE A 28 11.77 8.30 -1.47
C ILE A 28 10.75 9.06 -2.31
N THR A 29 9.77 9.65 -1.64
CA THR A 29 8.60 10.26 -2.28
C THR A 29 8.34 11.64 -1.69
N HIS A 30 8.00 12.59 -2.56
CA HIS A 30 7.70 13.97 -2.19
C HIS A 30 6.44 14.07 -1.30
N PRO A 31 6.40 14.94 -0.26
CA PRO A 31 5.28 15.06 0.68
C PRO A 31 3.90 15.23 0.03
N LYS A 32 3.81 16.09 -1.01
CA LYS A 32 2.59 16.33 -1.78
C LYS A 32 1.88 15.07 -2.30
N VAL A 33 2.62 13.98 -2.57
CA VAL A 33 2.02 12.70 -3.01
C VAL A 33 1.18 12.08 -1.88
N TRP A 34 1.69 12.12 -0.65
CA TRP A 34 1.03 11.59 0.55
C TRP A 34 -0.08 12.51 1.05
N GLU A 35 0.05 13.82 0.83
CA GLU A 35 -1.01 14.78 1.10
C GLU A 35 -2.19 14.58 0.15
N ALA A 36 -1.92 14.48 -1.16
CA ALA A 36 -2.94 14.30 -2.20
C ALA A 36 -3.69 12.97 -2.05
N SER A 37 -2.99 11.91 -1.64
CA SER A 37 -3.61 10.61 -1.34
C SER A 37 -4.30 10.56 0.03
N GLY A 38 -4.16 11.60 0.85
CA GLY A 38 -4.76 11.69 2.19
C GLY A 38 -4.01 10.91 3.28
N HIS A 39 -2.88 10.29 2.96
CA HIS A 39 -2.10 9.50 3.92
C HIS A 39 -1.51 10.36 5.05
N VAL A 40 -1.15 11.61 4.77
CA VAL A 40 -0.64 12.50 5.85
C VAL A 40 -1.68 12.72 6.95
N LYS A 41 -2.97 12.82 6.58
CA LYS A 41 -4.06 13.12 7.52
C LYS A 41 -4.70 11.87 8.14
N ASN A 42 -4.87 10.83 7.33
CA ASN A 42 -5.71 9.68 7.68
C ASN A 42 -4.92 8.39 7.93
N PHE A 43 -3.65 8.34 7.54
CA PHE A 43 -2.80 7.15 7.71
C PHE A 43 -2.02 7.22 9.01
N GLY A 44 -2.76 7.13 10.11
CA GLY A 44 -2.18 7.13 11.44
C GLY A 44 -2.91 6.21 12.39
N ASP A 45 -2.16 5.65 13.32
CA ASP A 45 -2.68 4.85 14.42
C ASP A 45 -2.86 5.71 15.66
N GLU A 46 -3.73 5.26 16.57
CA GLU A 46 -3.79 5.83 17.91
C GLU A 46 -2.71 5.23 18.80
N LEU A 47 -2.06 6.09 19.55
CA LEU A 47 -0.98 5.74 20.46
C LEU A 47 -1.32 6.22 21.87
N VAL A 48 -1.14 5.32 22.83
CA VAL A 48 -1.10 5.64 24.26
C VAL A 48 0.25 5.30 24.84
N GLU A 49 0.72 6.11 25.79
CA GLU A 49 1.95 5.86 26.54
C GLU A 49 1.61 5.62 28.01
N CYS A 50 2.20 4.59 28.62
CA CYS A 50 2.06 4.35 30.06
C CYS A 50 2.87 5.38 30.84
N LYS A 51 2.22 6.08 31.79
CA LYS A 51 2.86 7.11 32.62
C LYS A 51 3.97 6.56 33.53
N SER A 52 3.94 5.28 33.86
CA SER A 52 4.89 4.66 34.81
C SER A 52 6.11 4.05 34.12
N CYS A 53 5.93 3.34 33.01
CA CYS A 53 7.04 2.63 32.34
C CYS A 53 7.42 3.22 30.97
N HIS A 54 6.73 4.29 30.51
CA HIS A 54 6.95 4.97 29.24
C HIS A 54 6.87 4.08 27.99
N LYS A 55 6.38 2.84 28.13
CA LYS A 55 6.10 1.96 27.00
C LYS A 55 4.88 2.47 26.24
N ARG A 56 4.96 2.33 24.92
CA ARG A 56 4.00 2.82 23.93
C ARG A 56 3.20 1.67 23.38
N PHE A 57 1.89 1.85 23.33
CA PHE A 57 0.96 0.82 22.91
C PHE A 57 -0.11 1.38 21.98
N ARG A 58 -0.62 0.49 21.14
CA ARG A 58 -1.80 0.70 20.31
C ARG A 58 -3.04 0.24 21.08
N PRO A 59 -3.98 1.13 21.42
CA PRO A 59 -5.16 0.77 22.21
C PRO A 59 -5.99 -0.36 21.61
N ASP A 60 -6.06 -0.45 20.28
CA ASP A 60 -6.81 -1.48 19.54
C ASP A 60 -6.23 -2.90 19.67
N LEU A 61 -5.01 -3.04 20.21
CA LEU A 61 -4.29 -4.31 20.33
C LEU A 61 -4.11 -4.79 21.77
N ILE A 62 -4.74 -4.11 22.72
CA ILE A 62 -4.68 -4.45 24.14
C ILE A 62 -6.08 -4.86 24.58
N ASP A 63 -6.22 -6.06 25.13
CA ASP A 63 -7.53 -6.60 25.54
C ASP A 63 -8.21 -5.74 26.63
N ASN A 64 -7.43 -5.00 27.42
CA ASN A 64 -7.91 -4.08 28.45
C ASN A 64 -7.19 -2.73 28.34
N ALA A 65 -7.66 -1.87 27.43
CA ALA A 65 -7.09 -0.56 27.13
C ALA A 65 -7.12 0.46 28.30
N ILE A 66 -7.56 0.05 29.49
CA ILE A 66 -7.66 0.90 30.68
C ILE A 66 -6.33 0.93 31.46
N LYS A 67 -5.56 -0.16 31.46
CA LYS A 67 -4.31 -0.29 32.23
C LYS A 67 -3.17 -0.87 31.41
N CYS A 68 -1.94 -0.48 31.77
CA CYS A 68 -0.73 -0.99 31.14
C CYS A 68 -0.58 -2.51 31.38
N PRO A 69 -0.43 -3.34 30.34
CA PRO A 69 -0.30 -4.78 30.51
C PRO A 69 1.01 -5.20 31.19
N GLU A 70 2.01 -4.31 31.24
CA GLU A 70 3.34 -4.60 31.76
C GLU A 70 3.51 -4.26 33.25
N CYS A 71 2.88 -3.16 33.71
CA CYS A 71 3.05 -2.65 35.06
C CYS A 71 1.75 -2.19 35.73
N ASN A 72 0.60 -2.40 35.07
CA ASN A 72 -0.72 -2.01 35.54
C ASN A 72 -0.91 -0.49 35.79
N GLY A 73 0.03 0.34 35.33
CA GLY A 73 -0.03 1.81 35.42
C GLY A 73 -1.03 2.43 34.45
N GLU A 74 -1.33 3.72 34.67
CA GLU A 74 -2.25 4.48 33.84
C GLU A 74 -1.66 4.90 32.50
N PHE A 75 -2.52 5.05 31.50
CA PHE A 75 -2.17 5.59 30.20
C PHE A 75 -2.35 7.12 30.11
N THR A 76 -1.60 7.73 29.20
CA THR A 76 -1.82 9.10 28.72
C THR A 76 -3.01 9.17 27.77
N ALA A 77 -3.50 10.38 27.49
CA ALA A 77 -4.54 10.58 26.50
C ALA A 77 -4.08 10.09 25.11
N PRO A 78 -4.93 9.40 24.33
CA PRO A 78 -4.59 8.92 23.00
C PRO A 78 -4.12 10.05 22.08
N ARG A 79 -3.02 9.81 21.35
CA ARG A 79 -2.49 10.71 20.33
C ARG A 79 -2.45 10.00 18.99
N LYS A 80 -2.78 10.72 17.92
CA LYS A 80 -2.61 10.17 16.56
C LYS A 80 -1.15 10.22 16.15
N TYR A 81 -0.66 9.11 15.61
CA TYR A 81 0.70 8.97 15.12
C TYR A 81 0.67 8.54 13.65
N ASN A 82 1.28 9.33 12.77
CA ASN A 82 1.39 8.96 11.36
C ASN A 82 2.40 7.82 11.19
N ILE A 83 2.00 6.76 10.50
CA ILE A 83 2.85 5.57 10.30
C ILE A 83 3.78 5.69 9.09
N LEU A 84 3.80 6.80 8.37
CA LEU A 84 4.79 7.07 7.33
C LEU A 84 6.15 7.38 7.96
N PHE A 85 7.22 6.84 7.38
CA PHE A 85 8.57 7.21 7.76
C PHE A 85 8.96 8.55 7.14
N HIS A 86 9.09 9.57 7.98
CA HIS A 86 9.63 10.87 7.59
C HIS A 86 11.14 10.78 7.38
N THR A 87 11.63 11.45 6.34
CA THR A 87 13.04 11.62 6.03
C THR A 87 13.26 13.01 5.42
N GLU A 88 14.50 13.40 5.15
CA GLU A 88 14.82 14.69 4.58
C GLU A 88 15.88 14.52 3.48
N ILE A 89 15.78 15.32 2.43
CA ILE A 89 16.69 15.30 1.27
C ILE A 89 17.48 16.61 1.27
N GLY A 90 18.80 16.52 1.24
CA GLY A 90 19.69 17.68 1.17
C GLY A 90 20.99 17.46 1.94
N VAL A 91 22.04 18.18 1.55
CA VAL A 91 23.37 18.07 2.16
C VAL A 91 23.58 19.12 3.25
N ILE A 92 22.99 20.31 3.08
CA ILE A 92 23.15 21.44 4.00
C ILE A 92 22.15 21.29 5.16
N GLU A 93 22.66 21.33 6.38
CA GLU A 93 21.82 21.33 7.59
C GLU A 93 21.00 22.64 7.67
N GLY A 94 19.70 22.52 7.94
CA GLY A 94 18.76 23.64 7.94
C GLY A 94 18.03 23.91 6.62
N GLU A 95 18.55 23.42 5.49
CA GLU A 95 17.94 23.57 4.16
C GLU A 95 17.39 22.24 3.59
N LYS A 96 17.31 21.21 4.42
CA LYS A 96 16.83 19.89 3.98
C LYS A 96 15.34 19.95 3.65
N ILE A 97 14.98 19.28 2.57
CA ILE A 97 13.61 19.22 2.07
C ILE A 97 12.92 18.01 2.69
N PRO A 98 11.74 18.16 3.32
CA PRO A 98 11.02 17.03 3.90
C PRO A 98 10.60 16.03 2.81
N ALA A 99 10.68 14.74 3.14
CA ALA A 99 10.29 13.65 2.27
C ALA A 99 9.79 12.46 3.11
N TYR A 100 9.25 11.44 2.43
CA TYR A 100 8.83 10.22 3.10
C TYR A 100 9.38 8.99 2.37
N LEU A 101 9.73 7.96 3.14
CA LEU A 101 9.80 6.60 2.58
C LEU A 101 8.36 6.14 2.34
N ARG A 102 8.10 5.53 1.18
CA ARG A 102 6.73 5.19 0.80
C ARG A 102 6.07 4.20 1.75
N GLY A 103 4.84 4.53 2.18
CA GLY A 103 3.99 3.68 3.03
C GLY A 103 3.36 2.50 2.33
N GLU A 104 3.34 2.56 0.99
CA GLU A 104 2.88 1.52 0.09
C GLU A 104 3.54 1.65 -1.29
N ALA A 105 3.61 0.55 -2.05
CA ALA A 105 4.16 0.54 -3.40
C ALA A 105 3.21 1.20 -4.43
N CYS A 106 1.90 1.17 -4.16
CA CYS A 106 0.84 1.58 -5.07
C CYS A 106 0.91 3.03 -5.58
N GLN A 107 1.36 4.01 -4.78
CA GLN A 107 1.25 5.43 -5.15
C GLN A 107 2.01 5.78 -6.44
N ASN A 108 3.16 5.16 -6.68
CA ASN A 108 3.95 5.38 -7.90
C ASN A 108 3.23 4.93 -9.17
N ILE A 109 2.31 3.97 -9.05
CA ILE A 109 1.49 3.52 -10.17
C ILE A 109 0.57 4.65 -10.64
N TYR A 110 -0.05 5.37 -9.71
CA TYR A 110 -0.90 6.51 -10.04
C TYR A 110 -0.12 7.67 -10.64
N LEU A 111 1.07 7.97 -10.10
CA LEU A 111 1.94 9.03 -10.64
C LEU A 111 2.36 8.76 -12.08
N ASN A 112 2.59 7.50 -12.45
CA ASN A 112 3.04 7.11 -13.78
C ASN A 112 1.90 6.81 -14.78
N PHE A 113 0.63 6.92 -14.37
CA PHE A 113 -0.50 6.61 -15.24
C PHE A 113 -0.43 7.35 -16.59
N LYS A 114 -0.20 8.67 -16.55
CA LYS A 114 -0.10 9.48 -17.77
C LYS A 114 1.11 9.10 -18.62
N ASN A 115 2.28 8.92 -17.99
CA ASN A 115 3.50 8.51 -18.68
C ASN A 115 3.31 7.17 -19.43
N ILE A 116 2.63 6.21 -18.81
CA ILE A 116 2.33 4.91 -19.43
C ILE A 116 1.37 5.07 -20.60
N ILE A 117 0.28 5.83 -20.47
CA ILE A 117 -0.63 6.07 -21.60
C ILE A 117 0.10 6.74 -22.76
N ASP A 118 0.88 7.78 -22.47
CA ASP A 118 1.53 8.58 -23.50
C ASP A 118 2.62 7.76 -24.25
N THR A 119 3.31 6.85 -23.56
CA THR A 119 4.38 6.02 -24.15
C THR A 119 3.88 4.74 -24.80
N THR A 120 2.88 4.07 -24.24
CA THR A 120 2.37 2.78 -24.73
C THR A 120 1.19 2.93 -25.69
N ARG A 121 0.53 4.10 -25.69
CA ARG A 121 -0.73 4.38 -26.42
C ARG A 121 -1.83 3.36 -26.11
N THR A 122 -1.78 2.74 -24.94
CA THR A 122 -2.78 1.78 -24.50
C THR A 122 -4.14 2.45 -24.27
N LYS A 123 -5.21 1.67 -24.36
CA LYS A 123 -6.56 2.10 -24.05
C LYS A 123 -7.06 1.35 -22.82
N ILE A 124 -7.98 1.96 -22.09
CA ILE A 124 -8.67 1.30 -21.00
C ILE A 124 -9.56 0.18 -21.56
N PRO A 125 -9.58 -1.02 -20.94
CA PRO A 125 -8.93 -1.36 -19.68
C PRO A 125 -7.46 -1.80 -19.82
N PHE A 126 -6.64 -1.38 -18.87
CA PHE A 126 -5.25 -1.82 -18.75
C PHE A 126 -4.79 -1.73 -17.28
N GLY A 127 -3.70 -2.40 -16.94
CA GLY A 127 -3.10 -2.37 -15.62
C GLY A 127 -1.68 -1.84 -15.63
N ILE A 128 -1.25 -1.40 -14.45
CA ILE A 128 0.14 -1.12 -14.15
C ILE A 128 0.50 -1.92 -12.91
N ALA A 129 1.62 -2.63 -12.96
CA ALA A 129 2.11 -3.50 -11.91
C ALA A 129 3.46 -3.01 -11.38
N GLN A 130 3.68 -3.17 -10.07
CA GLN A 130 4.96 -2.87 -9.43
C GLN A 130 5.21 -3.87 -8.31
N ILE A 131 6.47 -4.29 -8.19
CA ILE A 131 6.98 -5.00 -7.02
C ILE A 131 7.95 -4.06 -6.31
N GLY A 132 7.73 -3.78 -5.03
CA GLY A 132 8.59 -2.84 -4.33
C GLY A 132 8.48 -2.88 -2.81
N LYS A 133 9.55 -2.43 -2.15
CA LYS A 133 9.56 -2.23 -0.69
C LYS A 133 8.61 -1.13 -0.26
N ALA A 134 7.94 -1.30 0.86
CA ALA A 134 7.15 -0.29 1.54
C ALA A 134 7.52 -0.26 3.02
N PHE A 135 7.34 0.90 3.64
CA PHE A 135 7.81 1.18 4.99
C PHE A 135 6.68 1.71 5.85
N ARG A 136 6.40 1.05 6.98
CA ARG A 136 5.39 1.50 7.96
C ARG A 136 6.01 1.56 9.32
N ASN A 137 5.93 2.71 9.98
CA ASN A 137 6.53 2.95 11.27
C ASN A 137 5.68 2.35 12.40
N GLU A 138 5.57 1.01 12.38
CA GLU A 138 4.79 0.24 13.35
C GLU A 138 5.37 0.41 14.75
N ILE A 139 4.49 0.75 15.70
CA ILE A 139 4.82 1.03 17.10
C ILE A 139 5.34 -0.23 17.78
N THR A 140 4.63 -1.36 17.63
CA THR A 140 4.98 -2.64 18.24
C THR A 140 5.04 -3.72 17.16
N PRO A 141 6.22 -3.97 16.56
CA PRO A 141 6.36 -5.12 15.68
C PRO A 141 6.09 -6.41 16.47
N LYS A 142 5.14 -7.21 16.00
CA LYS A 142 4.76 -8.51 16.58
C LYS A 142 4.63 -9.56 15.47
N ASN A 143 4.80 -10.83 15.81
CA ASN A 143 4.57 -11.97 14.91
C ASN A 143 5.46 -11.97 13.65
N PHE A 144 6.79 -11.94 13.84
CA PHE A 144 7.86 -12.12 12.83
C PHE A 144 7.59 -11.49 11.45
N LEU A 145 6.91 -12.20 10.55
CA LEU A 145 6.58 -11.68 9.22
C LEU A 145 5.43 -10.67 9.27
N TYR A 146 4.36 -10.90 10.03
CA TYR A 146 3.09 -10.19 9.88
C TYR A 146 3.11 -8.69 10.24
N ARG A 147 4.07 -8.22 11.04
CA ARG A 147 4.24 -6.80 11.35
C ARG A 147 5.72 -6.41 11.38
N THR A 148 6.23 -6.09 10.21
CA THR A 148 7.56 -5.50 10.03
C THR A 148 7.44 -4.03 9.64
N ARG A 149 8.51 -3.27 9.89
CA ARG A 149 8.62 -1.87 9.45
C ARG A 149 8.98 -1.72 7.99
N GLU A 150 9.50 -2.79 7.40
CA GLU A 150 9.89 -2.91 6.01
C GLU A 150 9.35 -4.23 5.46
N PHE A 151 8.59 -4.16 4.37
CA PHE A 151 8.03 -5.32 3.68
C PHE A 151 7.96 -5.04 2.18
N GLU A 152 7.65 -6.05 1.38
CA GLU A 152 7.53 -5.92 -0.07
C GLU A 152 6.07 -6.10 -0.48
N GLN A 153 5.59 -5.28 -1.41
CA GLN A 153 4.24 -5.38 -1.95
C GLN A 153 4.28 -5.57 -3.45
N TRP A 154 3.38 -6.42 -3.95
CA TRP A 154 3.25 -6.74 -5.36
C TRP A 154 1.87 -6.25 -5.80
N ASP A 155 1.84 -5.00 -6.23
CA ASP A 155 0.60 -4.27 -6.51
C ASP A 155 0.30 -4.28 -8.01
N ILE A 156 -0.99 -4.44 -8.33
CA ILE A 156 -1.53 -4.14 -9.66
C ILE A 156 -2.67 -3.14 -9.49
N GLN A 157 -2.59 -2.02 -10.19
CA GLN A 157 -3.72 -1.13 -10.37
C GLN A 157 -4.27 -1.36 -11.77
N TYR A 158 -5.51 -1.84 -11.85
CA TYR A 158 -6.18 -2.10 -13.12
C TYR A 158 -7.20 -1.00 -13.38
N PHE A 159 -6.99 -0.21 -14.41
CA PHE A 159 -7.79 0.95 -14.76
C PHE A 159 -8.92 0.50 -15.69
N VAL A 160 -10.16 0.79 -15.30
CA VAL A 160 -11.36 0.32 -15.99
C VAL A 160 -12.37 1.46 -16.14
N GLN A 161 -13.31 1.29 -17.07
CA GLN A 161 -14.46 2.19 -17.13
C GLN A 161 -15.35 1.98 -15.90
N PRO A 162 -16.02 3.04 -15.39
CA PRO A 162 -16.81 2.96 -14.17
C PRO A 162 -17.94 1.92 -14.18
N ASP A 163 -18.54 1.68 -15.34
CA ASP A 163 -19.64 0.76 -15.61
C ASP A 163 -19.18 -0.71 -15.68
N GLU A 164 -17.94 -0.97 -16.10
CA GLU A 164 -17.36 -2.32 -16.15
C GLU A 164 -16.71 -2.78 -14.83
N MET A 165 -16.76 -1.98 -13.77
CA MET A 165 -16.00 -2.21 -12.56
C MET A 165 -16.31 -3.54 -11.86
N ASP A 166 -17.59 -3.91 -11.74
CA ASP A 166 -17.98 -5.15 -11.04
C ASP A 166 -17.54 -6.39 -11.84
N LYS A 167 -17.62 -6.33 -13.18
CA LYS A 167 -17.12 -7.37 -14.09
C LYS A 167 -15.62 -7.60 -13.88
N TRP A 168 -14.82 -6.53 -13.89
CA TRP A 168 -13.37 -6.65 -13.72
C TRP A 168 -12.97 -7.02 -12.29
N PHE A 169 -13.72 -6.59 -11.28
CA PHE A 169 -13.52 -7.01 -9.90
C PHE A 169 -13.69 -8.52 -9.73
N GLU A 170 -14.80 -9.08 -10.23
CA GLU A 170 -15.04 -10.52 -10.12
C GLU A 170 -14.07 -11.34 -10.98
N TYR A 171 -13.64 -10.82 -12.13
CA TYR A 171 -12.56 -11.41 -12.93
C TYR A 171 -11.25 -11.53 -12.12
N TRP A 172 -10.77 -10.41 -11.55
CA TRP A 172 -9.52 -10.41 -10.78
C TRP A 172 -9.62 -11.24 -9.51
N LYS A 173 -10.76 -11.22 -8.82
CA LYS A 173 -11.03 -12.05 -7.64
C LYS A 173 -10.96 -13.54 -7.97
N SER A 174 -11.60 -13.95 -9.06
CA SER A 174 -11.59 -15.34 -9.53
C SER A 174 -10.19 -15.76 -9.97
N ARG A 175 -9.49 -14.91 -10.72
CA ARG A 175 -8.10 -15.15 -11.16
C ARG A 175 -7.14 -15.33 -9.99
N ARG A 176 -7.27 -14.51 -8.93
CA ARG A 176 -6.45 -14.62 -7.73
C ARG A 176 -6.74 -15.88 -6.92
N LYS A 177 -8.00 -16.31 -6.81
CA LYS A 177 -8.36 -17.58 -6.18
C LYS A 177 -7.69 -18.78 -6.86
N ILE A 178 -7.66 -18.79 -8.20
CA ILE A 178 -7.01 -19.86 -8.98
C ILE A 178 -5.51 -19.90 -8.69
N LEU A 179 -4.84 -18.74 -8.67
CA LEU A 179 -3.42 -18.63 -8.33
C LEU A 179 -3.10 -19.15 -6.91
N ASN A 180 -4.01 -18.96 -5.95
CA ASN A 180 -3.85 -19.48 -4.59
C ASN A 180 -4.02 -21.01 -4.53
N PHE A 181 -4.98 -21.55 -5.29
CA PHE A 181 -5.29 -22.98 -5.31
C PHE A 181 -4.19 -23.80 -5.98
N VAL A 182 -3.55 -23.26 -7.02
CA VAL A 182 -2.45 -23.92 -7.71
C VAL A 182 -1.17 -23.98 -6.85
N ASN A 183 -1.01 -23.08 -5.86
CA ASN A 183 0.27 -22.89 -5.20
C ASN A 183 0.28 -22.95 -3.65
N THR A 184 -0.85 -23.06 -2.95
CA THR A 184 -0.88 -23.18 -1.45
C THR A 184 -2.15 -23.84 -0.90
N ASN A 185 -2.05 -24.39 0.33
CA ASN A 185 -3.19 -24.82 1.16
C ASN A 185 -4.22 -23.67 1.35
N PRO A 186 -5.54 -23.98 1.37
CA PRO A 186 -6.64 -23.04 1.13
C PRO A 186 -6.96 -22.00 2.23
N THR A 187 -6.14 -21.87 3.28
CA THR A 187 -6.45 -21.06 4.47
C THR A 187 -5.91 -19.62 4.47
N SER A 188 -5.14 -19.20 3.45
CA SER A 188 -4.54 -17.87 3.41
C SER A 188 -5.47 -16.85 2.71
N SER A 189 -6.06 -15.93 3.47
CA SER A 189 -6.89 -14.81 3.01
C SER A 189 -6.11 -13.65 2.37
N TYR A 190 -4.79 -13.80 2.20
CA TYR A 190 -3.83 -12.72 1.90
C TYR A 190 -3.80 -12.22 0.45
N PHE A 191 -4.56 -12.85 -0.45
CA PHE A 191 -4.49 -12.62 -1.90
C PHE A 191 -5.82 -12.14 -2.50
N MET A 192 -6.76 -11.65 -1.67
CA MET A 192 -8.05 -11.20 -2.17
C MET A 192 -7.99 -9.72 -2.61
N PRO A 193 -8.52 -9.38 -3.79
CA PRO A 193 -8.63 -7.98 -4.16
C PRO A 193 -9.57 -7.24 -3.21
N LYS A 194 -9.24 -5.99 -2.88
CA LYS A 194 -10.13 -5.12 -2.11
C LYS A 194 -11.10 -4.44 -3.07
N LYS A 195 -12.39 -4.39 -2.69
CA LYS A 195 -13.38 -3.61 -3.43
C LYS A 195 -12.95 -2.13 -3.37
N PRO A 196 -12.82 -1.43 -4.50
CA PRO A 196 -12.18 -0.12 -4.54
C PRO A 196 -12.96 0.93 -3.75
N SER A 197 -12.24 1.88 -3.16
CA SER A 197 -12.81 3.18 -2.79
C SER A 197 -12.89 4.06 -4.04
N ILE A 198 -13.93 4.89 -4.13
CA ILE A 198 -14.09 5.84 -5.24
C ILE A 198 -13.01 6.91 -5.09
N SER A 199 -11.91 6.80 -5.83
CA SER A 199 -10.99 7.91 -6.03
C SER A 199 -11.39 8.64 -7.31
N ASN A 200 -11.95 9.83 -7.16
CA ASN A 200 -12.14 10.76 -8.28
C ASN A 200 -10.78 11.33 -8.67
N ILE A 201 -9.93 10.56 -9.34
CA ILE A 201 -8.67 11.08 -9.89
C ILE A 201 -9.05 11.93 -11.12
N LYS A 202 -9.25 13.23 -10.90
CA LYS A 202 -9.30 14.23 -11.99
C LYS A 202 -7.86 14.49 -12.44
N LEU A 203 -7.36 13.72 -13.41
CA LEU A 203 -6.13 14.10 -14.11
C LEU A 203 -6.47 15.27 -15.05
N HIS A 204 -5.86 16.43 -14.81
CA HIS A 204 -6.00 17.58 -15.70
C HIS A 204 -5.57 17.18 -17.13
N GLY A 205 -6.47 17.36 -18.10
CA GLY A 205 -6.19 17.13 -19.53
C GLY A 205 -6.78 15.85 -20.14
N VAL A 206 -7.43 14.98 -19.37
CA VAL A 206 -8.17 13.83 -19.90
C VAL A 206 -9.63 13.97 -19.49
N GLY A 207 -10.49 14.39 -20.42
CA GLY A 207 -11.92 14.67 -20.18
C GLY A 207 -12.79 13.44 -19.84
N GLN A 208 -12.20 12.35 -19.35
CA GLN A 208 -12.91 11.11 -19.02
C GLN A 208 -12.80 10.82 -17.52
N LYS A 209 -13.95 10.46 -16.92
CA LYS A 209 -14.04 9.97 -15.54
C LYS A 209 -13.70 8.49 -15.54
N TRP A 210 -12.71 8.07 -14.75
CA TRP A 210 -12.29 6.67 -14.67
C TRP A 210 -12.42 6.14 -13.24
N ARG A 211 -12.55 4.83 -13.07
CA ARG A 211 -12.46 4.17 -11.76
C ARG A 211 -11.22 3.27 -11.74
N VAL A 212 -10.50 3.31 -10.62
CA VAL A 212 -9.31 2.47 -10.41
C VAL A 212 -9.71 1.25 -9.62
N PHE A 213 -9.33 0.07 -10.11
CA PHE A 213 -9.34 -1.15 -9.34
C PHE A 213 -8.01 -1.36 -8.62
N ILE A 214 -8.06 -1.48 -7.28
CA ILE A 214 -6.89 -1.75 -6.44
C ILE A 214 -6.77 -3.26 -6.21
N GLY A 215 -6.01 -3.93 -7.09
CA GLY A 215 -5.60 -5.32 -6.91
C GLY A 215 -4.32 -5.42 -6.10
N VAL A 216 -4.35 -5.11 -4.80
CA VAL A 216 -3.20 -5.31 -3.90
C VAL A 216 -3.00 -6.80 -3.66
N VAL A 217 -1.81 -7.32 -3.99
CA VAL A 217 -1.29 -8.53 -3.36
C VAL A 217 -0.14 -8.11 -2.46
N THR A 218 -0.45 -8.05 -1.16
CA THR A 218 0.59 -7.90 -0.14
C THR A 218 1.02 -9.31 0.25
N MET A 219 2.17 -9.77 -0.29
CA MET A 219 2.87 -10.90 0.32
C MET A 219 3.78 -10.35 1.41
N ILE A 220 3.43 -10.63 2.66
CA ILE A 220 4.27 -10.37 3.82
C ILE A 220 5.22 -11.56 4.03
#